data_AF-A0A0F9E6Q5-F1
#
_entry.id   AF-A0A0F9E6Q5-F1
#
_cell.length_a   1.000
_cell.length_b   1.000
_cell.length_c   1.000
_cell.angle_alpha   90.00
_cell.angle_beta   90.00
_cell.angle_gamma   90.00
#
_symmetry.space_group_name_H-M   'P 1'
#
loop_
_entity.id
_entity.type
_entity.pdbx_description
1 polymer ?
#
loop_
_entity_poly.entity_id
_entity_poly.type
_entity_poly.pdbx_seq_one_letter_code
_entity_poly.pdbx_strand_id
1 'polypeptide(L)'
;MTELTLIKPQEDTKLQEYYTEALKLQQYADVRVIATLEDAQSATNDLAIISGIKKSMEERRKDYLRPFQDHIKDVNEGYKQFMEPIMEADRITRSKWTAFTLEMKRQQAEQEEINRLRMEAANKEMELNGELSESVNLVEVQDAPKRTSTAMGSTGMKDSWRFEVFDFALLPDAYKVADEVMLGQIARKHHDQKPVPGVNFYNEPVIAVNRR
;
A
#
# COMPACT_ATOMS: atom_id res chain seq x y z
N MET A 1 -12.64 30.52 11.86
CA MET A 1 -11.31 29.88 12.03
C MET A 1 -11.07 29.79 13.53
N THR A 2 -11.05 28.59 14.08
CA THR A 2 -10.74 28.38 15.49
C THR A 2 -9.25 28.68 15.65
N GLU A 3 -8.89 29.75 16.35
CA GLU A 3 -7.48 30.00 16.67
C GLU A 3 -6.97 28.82 17.49
N LEU A 4 -6.02 28.06 16.94
CA LEU A 4 -5.28 27.05 17.67
C LEU A 4 -4.44 27.77 18.73
N THR A 5 -5.02 27.90 19.92
CA THR A 5 -4.30 28.43 21.06
C THR A 5 -3.15 27.48 21.40
N LEU A 6 -1.96 28.04 21.60
CA LEU A 6 -0.80 27.27 22.03
C LEU A 6 -1.07 26.76 23.46
N ILE A 7 -1.59 25.54 23.56
CA ILE A 7 -1.79 24.88 24.84
C ILE A 7 -0.41 24.49 25.37
N LYS A 8 -0.07 25.01 26.55
CA LYS A 8 1.13 24.61 27.30
C LYS A 8 0.68 23.78 28.50
N PRO A 9 0.75 22.43 28.43
CA PRO A 9 0.32 21.57 29.54
C PRO A 9 1.03 21.88 30.86
N GLN A 10 2.27 22.40 30.79
CA GLN A 10 3.05 22.78 31.95
C GLN A 10 2.48 23.97 32.72
N GLU A 11 1.62 24.79 32.11
CA GLU A 11 0.97 25.94 32.73
C GLU A 11 -0.45 25.60 33.25
N ASP A 12 -0.97 24.38 33.01
CA ASP A 12 -2.28 23.96 33.55
C ASP A 12 -2.17 23.63 35.04
N THR A 13 -2.76 24.48 35.87
CA THR A 13 -2.79 24.35 37.33
C THR A 13 -3.30 22.99 37.79
N LYS A 14 -4.33 22.42 37.15
CA LYS A 14 -4.88 21.11 37.54
C LYS A 14 -3.92 19.98 37.24
N LEU A 15 -3.18 20.07 36.14
CA LEU A 15 -2.18 19.05 35.80
C LEU A 15 -0.99 19.12 36.77
N GLN A 16 -0.60 20.32 37.20
CA GLN A 16 0.41 20.52 38.25
C GLN A 16 -0.06 19.97 39.61
N GLU A 17 -1.33 20.15 39.96
CA GLU A 17 -1.94 19.56 41.16
C GLU A 17 -1.88 18.03 41.12
N TYR A 18 -2.32 17.40 40.02
CA TYR A 18 -2.24 15.94 39.85
C TYR A 18 -0.80 15.43 39.89
N TYR A 19 0.14 16.16 39.28
CA TYR A 19 1.55 15.79 39.34
C TYR A 19 2.10 15.83 40.78
N THR A 20 1.75 16.88 41.52
CA THR A 20 2.16 17.03 42.93
C THR A 20 1.56 15.92 43.79
N GLU A 21 0.29 15.57 43.57
CA GLU A 21 -0.37 14.47 44.26
C GLU A 21 0.25 13.11 43.92
N ALA A 22 0.55 12.87 42.64
CA ALA A 22 1.24 11.67 42.18
C ALA A 22 2.62 11.52 42.81
N LEU A 23 3.39 12.61 42.95
CA LEU A 23 4.69 12.58 43.64
C LEU A 23 4.55 12.19 45.11
N LYS A 24 3.52 12.69 45.81
CA LYS A 24 3.26 12.30 47.21
C LYS A 24 2.88 10.82 47.32
N LEU A 25 2.01 10.33 46.44
CA LEU A 25 1.62 8.92 46.40
C LEU A 25 2.79 8.01 46.06
N GLN A 26 3.68 8.45 45.15
CA GLN A 26 4.91 7.73 44.84
C GLN A 26 5.82 7.62 46.07
N GLN A 27 6.11 8.74 46.74
CA GLN A 27 6.92 8.74 47.96
C GLN A 27 6.34 7.82 49.05
N TYR A 28 5.02 7.85 49.21
CA TYR A 28 4.33 6.95 50.14
C TYR A 28 4.50 5.49 49.72
N ALA A 29 4.32 5.16 48.44
CA ALA A 29 4.45 3.81 47.91
C ALA A 29 5.89 3.26 48.05
N ASP A 30 6.91 4.11 47.84
CA ASP A 30 8.32 3.72 47.88
C ASP A 30 8.76 3.18 49.26
N VAL A 31 8.13 3.65 50.34
CA VAL A 31 8.46 3.23 51.73
C VAL A 31 7.43 2.26 52.32
N ARG A 32 6.35 1.94 51.59
CA ARG A 32 5.25 1.11 52.11
C ARG A 32 5.69 -0.35 52.24
N VAL A 33 5.46 -0.94 53.41
CA VAL A 33 5.58 -2.38 53.65
C VAL A 33 4.18 -2.94 53.94
N ILE A 34 3.77 -3.98 53.22
CA ILE A 34 2.49 -4.66 53.42
C ILE A 34 2.77 -5.99 54.12
N ALA A 35 2.57 -6.05 55.44
CA ALA A 35 2.82 -7.25 56.24
C ALA A 35 1.54 -7.88 56.77
N THR A 36 0.45 -7.12 56.83
CA THR A 36 -0.83 -7.53 57.40
C THR A 36 -2.00 -7.32 56.44
N LEU A 37 -3.16 -7.89 56.78
CA LEU A 37 -4.40 -7.70 56.02
C LEU A 37 -4.90 -6.24 56.05
N GLU A 38 -4.69 -5.54 57.17
CA GLU A 38 -5.05 -4.13 57.30
C GLU A 38 -4.20 -3.24 56.38
N ASP A 39 -2.89 -3.52 56.29
CA ASP A 39 -1.99 -2.85 55.34
C ASP A 39 -2.46 -3.05 53.89
N ALA A 40 -2.94 -4.26 53.56
CA ALA A 40 -3.46 -4.57 52.23
C ALA A 40 -4.76 -3.80 51.91
N GLN A 41 -5.64 -3.59 52.89
CA GLN A 41 -6.83 -2.77 52.72
C GLN A 41 -6.47 -1.30 52.49
N SER A 42 -5.54 -0.75 53.27
CA SER A 42 -5.02 0.60 53.07
C SER A 42 -4.37 0.76 51.69
N ALA A 43 -3.54 -0.20 51.27
CA ALA A 43 -2.93 -0.19 49.95
C ALA A 43 -3.97 -0.26 48.82
N THR A 44 -5.07 -0.99 49.02
CA THR A 44 -6.18 -1.06 48.05
C THR A 44 -6.84 0.30 47.86
N ASN A 45 -7.05 1.05 48.94
CA ASN A 45 -7.62 2.41 48.87
C ASN A 45 -6.69 3.35 48.09
N ASP A 46 -5.39 3.30 48.34
CA ASP A 46 -4.42 4.14 47.63
C ASP A 46 -4.33 3.76 46.15
N LEU A 47 -4.41 2.47 45.81
CA LEU A 47 -4.49 2.03 44.41
C LEU A 47 -5.72 2.60 43.70
N ALA A 48 -6.86 2.72 44.40
CA ALA A 48 -8.05 3.35 43.85
C ALA A 48 -7.82 4.85 43.59
N ILE A 49 -7.16 5.57 44.50
CA ILE A 49 -6.78 6.98 44.34
C ILE A 49 -5.83 7.15 43.14
N ILE A 50 -4.76 6.37 43.07
CA ILE A 50 -3.78 6.37 41.97
C ILE A 50 -4.48 6.14 40.62
N SER A 51 -5.40 5.17 40.57
CA SER A 51 -6.19 4.88 39.37
C SER A 51 -7.08 6.07 38.98
N GLY A 52 -7.69 6.77 39.94
CA GLY A 52 -8.44 8.00 39.73
C GLY A 52 -7.61 9.09 39.09
N ILE A 53 -6.46 9.44 39.69
CA ILE A 53 -5.54 10.46 39.16
C ILE A 53 -5.07 10.10 37.75
N LYS A 54 -4.69 8.84 37.52
CA LYS A 54 -4.28 8.36 36.19
C LYS A 54 -5.37 8.60 35.14
N LYS A 55 -6.64 8.30 35.46
CA LYS A 55 -7.77 8.55 34.57
C LYS A 55 -7.93 10.04 34.29
N SER A 56 -7.90 10.88 35.31
CA SER A 56 -8.04 12.34 35.15
C SER A 56 -6.91 12.97 34.33
N MET A 57 -5.66 12.50 34.47
CA MET A 57 -4.54 12.95 33.65
C MET A 57 -4.71 12.52 32.18
N GLU A 58 -5.20 11.31 31.92
CA GLU A 58 -5.44 10.81 30.56
C GLU A 58 -6.63 11.53 29.89
N GLU A 59 -7.69 11.84 30.63
CA GLU A 59 -8.81 12.67 30.15
C GLU A 59 -8.32 14.06 29.73
N ARG A 60 -7.50 14.72 30.57
CA ARG A 60 -6.89 16.00 30.25
C ARG A 60 -6.02 15.95 29.00
N ARG A 61 -5.19 14.91 28.87
CA ARG A 61 -4.39 14.67 27.67
C ARG A 61 -5.28 14.55 26.43
N LYS A 62 -6.39 13.81 26.51
CA LYS A 62 -7.35 13.70 25.39
C LYS A 62 -8.01 15.02 25.07
N ASP A 63 -8.41 15.80 26.08
CA ASP A 63 -9.00 17.13 25.88
C ASP A 63 -8.04 18.07 25.14
N TYR A 64 -6.75 18.03 25.45
CA TYR A 64 -5.74 18.80 24.71
C TYR A 64 -5.53 18.30 23.29
N LEU A 65 -5.54 16.98 23.07
CA LEU A 65 -5.27 16.38 21.76
C LEU A 65 -6.47 16.46 20.81
N ARG A 66 -7.70 16.43 21.33
CA ARG A 66 -8.93 16.45 20.54
C ARG A 66 -8.98 17.59 19.50
N PRO A 67 -8.76 18.88 19.84
CA PRO A 67 -8.80 19.94 18.83
C PRO A 67 -7.76 19.76 17.72
N PHE A 68 -6.58 19.20 18.01
CA PHE A 68 -5.59 18.90 16.97
C PHE A 68 -6.01 17.71 16.11
N GLN A 69 -6.58 16.66 16.71
CA GLN A 69 -7.10 15.51 15.99
C GLN A 69 -8.26 15.90 15.06
N ASP A 70 -9.18 16.74 15.56
CA ASP A 70 -10.28 17.29 14.78
C ASP A 70 -9.74 18.17 13.64
N HIS A 71 -8.78 19.05 13.91
CA HIS A 71 -8.16 19.88 12.87
C HIS A 71 -7.41 19.05 11.81
N ILE A 72 -6.65 18.03 12.22
CA ILE A 72 -5.97 17.10 11.30
C ILE A 72 -7.00 16.39 10.43
N LYS A 73 -8.12 15.96 11.01
CA LYS A 73 -9.22 15.33 10.28
C LYS A 73 -9.82 16.30 9.25
N ASP A 74 -10.15 17.53 9.65
CA ASP A 74 -10.70 18.56 8.76
C ASP A 74 -9.75 18.89 7.61
N VAL A 75 -8.45 19.02 7.89
CA VAL A 75 -7.42 19.24 6.87
C VAL A 75 -7.36 18.06 5.91
N ASN A 76 -7.30 16.82 6.41
CA ASN A 76 -7.26 15.63 5.57
C ASN A 76 -8.52 15.47 4.71
N GLU A 77 -9.70 15.76 5.26
CA GLU A 77 -10.97 15.73 4.53
C GLU A 77 -10.99 16.80 3.43
N GLY A 78 -10.56 18.02 3.74
CA GLY A 78 -10.42 19.09 2.75
C GLY A 78 -9.44 18.72 1.64
N TYR A 79 -8.24 18.23 1.98
CA TYR A 79 -7.27 17.77 0.98
C TYR A 79 -7.81 16.61 0.15
N LYS A 80 -8.53 15.66 0.75
CA LYS A 80 -9.16 14.57 0.01
C LYS A 80 -10.14 15.11 -1.03
N GLN A 81 -10.99 16.06 -0.65
CA GLN A 81 -11.94 16.70 -1.57
C GLN A 81 -11.22 17.43 -2.72
N PHE A 82 -10.13 18.15 -2.44
CA PHE A 82 -9.37 18.85 -3.48
C PHE A 82 -8.53 17.91 -4.36
N MET A 83 -8.08 16.78 -3.82
CA MET A 83 -7.26 15.80 -4.54
C MET A 83 -8.10 14.81 -5.35
N GLU A 84 -9.37 14.60 -5.01
CA GLU A 84 -10.23 13.63 -5.68
C GLU A 84 -10.31 13.84 -7.21
N PRO A 85 -10.52 15.06 -7.74
CA PRO A 85 -10.55 15.27 -9.19
C PRO A 85 -9.23 14.90 -9.91
N ILE A 86 -8.08 15.20 -9.30
CA ILE A 86 -6.78 14.88 -9.92
C ILE A 86 -6.45 13.39 -9.80
N MET A 87 -6.84 12.75 -8.69
CA MET A 87 -6.74 11.30 -8.54
C MET A 87 -7.63 10.56 -9.56
N GLU A 88 -8.85 11.06 -9.77
CA GLU A 88 -9.76 10.50 -10.77
C GLU A 88 -9.25 10.72 -12.20
N ALA A 89 -8.70 11.91 -12.49
CA ALA A 89 -8.06 12.17 -13.77
C ALA A 89 -6.86 11.24 -14.03
N ASP A 90 -5.99 11.01 -13.04
CA ASP A 90 -4.87 10.05 -13.13
C ASP A 90 -5.40 8.62 -13.36
N ARG A 91 -6.40 8.17 -12.61
CA ARG A 91 -7.04 6.86 -12.77
C ARG A 91 -7.60 6.65 -14.17
N ILE A 92 -8.41 7.60 -14.66
CA ILE A 92 -8.99 7.57 -16.02
C ILE A 92 -7.88 7.53 -17.07
N THR A 93 -6.85 8.37 -16.92
CA THR A 93 -5.76 8.48 -17.90
C THR A 93 -4.94 7.20 -17.97
N ARG A 94 -4.60 6.59 -16.82
CA ARG A 94 -3.95 5.28 -16.74
C ARG A 94 -4.80 4.20 -17.38
N SER A 95 -6.09 4.14 -17.06
CA SER A 95 -7.00 3.16 -17.65
C SER A 95 -7.04 3.24 -19.19
N LYS A 96 -7.18 4.45 -19.73
CA LYS A 96 -7.15 4.69 -21.19
C LYS A 96 -5.81 4.30 -21.82
N TRP A 97 -4.70 4.64 -21.17
CA TRP A 97 -3.37 4.25 -21.64
C TRP A 97 -3.19 2.72 -21.65
N THR A 98 -3.61 2.03 -20.59
CA THR A 98 -3.59 0.56 -20.52
C THR A 98 -4.40 -0.04 -21.67
N ALA A 99 -5.64 0.43 -21.87
CA ALA A 99 -6.50 -0.04 -22.95
C ALA A 99 -5.87 0.19 -24.33
N PHE A 100 -5.29 1.37 -24.56
CA PHE A 100 -4.55 1.68 -25.79
C PHE A 100 -3.37 0.72 -26.01
N THR A 101 -2.53 0.50 -24.99
CA THR A 101 -1.39 -0.42 -25.11
C THR A 101 -1.79 -1.87 -25.34
N LEU A 102 -2.94 -2.29 -24.78
CA LEU A 102 -3.48 -3.63 -25.00
C LEU A 102 -3.96 -3.78 -26.45
N GLU A 103 -4.65 -2.77 -26.98
CA GLU A 103 -5.11 -2.75 -28.36
C GLU A 103 -3.93 -2.72 -29.35
N MET A 104 -2.89 -1.92 -29.10
CA MET A 104 -1.67 -1.93 -29.91
C MET A 104 -1.01 -3.31 -29.94
N LYS A 105 -0.94 -4.00 -28.79
CA LYS A 105 -0.42 -5.37 -28.72
C LYS A 105 -1.29 -6.37 -29.48
N ARG A 106 -2.61 -6.22 -29.43
CA ARG A 106 -3.55 -7.07 -30.19
C ARG A 106 -3.33 -6.91 -31.68
N GLN A 107 -3.25 -5.69 -32.17
CA GLN A 107 -2.99 -5.39 -33.59
C GLN A 107 -1.63 -5.92 -34.04
N GLN A 108 -0.59 -5.77 -33.21
CA GLN A 108 0.73 -6.33 -33.48
C GLN A 108 0.68 -7.87 -33.61
N ALA A 109 0.03 -8.56 -32.67
CA ALA A 109 -0.09 -10.02 -32.71
C ALA A 109 -0.90 -10.52 -33.92
N GLU A 110 -1.99 -9.83 -34.27
CA GLU A 110 -2.77 -10.14 -35.48
C GLU A 110 -1.93 -9.96 -36.75
N GLN A 111 -1.11 -8.91 -36.80
CA GLN A 111 -0.28 -8.65 -37.98
C GLN A 111 0.86 -9.67 -38.13
N GLU A 112 1.47 -10.07 -37.02
CA GLU A 112 2.49 -11.12 -36.97
C GLU A 112 1.91 -12.48 -37.38
N GLU A 113 0.68 -12.81 -36.95
CA GLU A 113 -0.02 -14.03 -37.34
C GLU A 113 -0.32 -14.07 -38.84
N ILE A 114 -0.81 -12.97 -39.42
CA ILE A 114 -1.03 -12.85 -40.87
C ILE A 114 0.28 -13.06 -41.63
N ASN A 115 1.37 -12.44 -41.16
CA ASN A 115 2.68 -12.60 -41.79
C ASN A 115 3.18 -14.05 -41.67
N ARG A 116 2.97 -14.72 -40.54
CA ARG A 116 3.32 -16.14 -40.36
C ARG A 116 2.56 -17.02 -41.34
N LEU A 117 1.24 -16.87 -41.44
CA LEU A 117 0.39 -17.66 -42.34
C LEU A 117 0.76 -17.43 -43.82
N ARG A 118 1.12 -16.19 -44.20
CA ARG A 118 1.60 -15.89 -45.56
C ARG A 118 2.93 -16.56 -45.88
N MET A 119 3.88 -16.54 -44.94
CA MET A 119 5.16 -17.24 -45.12
C MET A 119 4.96 -18.76 -45.20
N GLU A 120 4.10 -19.34 -44.37
CA GLU A 120 3.79 -20.77 -44.42
C GLU A 120 3.13 -21.18 -45.74
N ALA A 121 2.20 -20.37 -46.25
CA ALA A 121 1.56 -20.60 -47.55
C ALA A 121 2.59 -20.53 -48.69
N ALA A 122 3.43 -19.50 -48.71
CA ALA A 122 4.47 -19.33 -49.72
C ALA A 122 5.50 -20.47 -49.71
N ASN A 123 5.88 -20.96 -48.52
CA ASN A 123 6.78 -22.10 -48.39
C ASN A 123 6.14 -23.40 -48.94
N LYS A 124 4.85 -23.64 -48.64
CA LYS A 124 4.13 -24.80 -49.17
C LYS A 124 3.97 -24.74 -50.69
N GLU A 125 3.73 -23.55 -51.26
CA GLU A 125 3.67 -23.36 -52.71
C GLU A 125 5.02 -23.62 -53.38
N MET A 126 6.12 -23.16 -52.78
CA MET A 126 7.47 -23.44 -53.27
C MET A 126 7.77 -24.95 -53.24
N GLU A 127 7.39 -25.66 -52.18
CA GLU A 127 7.58 -27.11 -52.07
C GLU A 127 6.78 -27.89 -53.13
N LEU A 128 5.58 -27.43 -53.48
CA LEU A 128 4.71 -28.09 -54.47
C LEU A 128 5.07 -27.77 -55.92
N ASN A 129 5.32 -26.49 -56.23
CA ASN A 129 5.47 -26.02 -57.61
C ASN A 129 6.93 -25.77 -58.03
N GLY A 130 7.89 -25.77 -57.10
CA GLY A 130 9.32 -25.55 -57.39
C GLY A 130 9.69 -24.10 -57.73
N GLU A 131 8.71 -23.20 -57.86
CA GLU A 131 8.88 -21.77 -58.11
C GLU A 131 7.93 -20.96 -57.22
N LEU A 132 8.40 -19.83 -56.68
CA LEU A 132 7.57 -18.84 -55.97
C LEU A 132 6.71 -18.09 -56.99
N SER A 133 5.42 -18.40 -57.05
CA SER A 133 4.50 -17.73 -57.99
C SER A 133 4.19 -16.27 -57.62
N GLU A 134 4.33 -15.88 -56.34
CA GLU A 134 4.05 -14.51 -55.88
C GLU A 134 5.09 -14.03 -54.85
N SER A 135 5.51 -12.77 -54.97
CA SER A 135 6.35 -12.12 -53.96
C SER A 135 5.54 -11.93 -52.69
N VAL A 136 5.97 -12.53 -51.57
CA VAL A 136 5.31 -12.38 -50.27
C VAL A 136 5.41 -10.93 -49.82
N ASN A 137 4.39 -10.12 -50.12
CA ASN A 137 4.25 -8.79 -49.57
C ASN A 137 3.87 -8.92 -48.10
N LEU A 138 4.87 -8.94 -47.22
CA LEU A 138 4.68 -8.86 -45.79
C LEU A 138 4.10 -7.49 -45.44
N VAL A 139 3.12 -7.48 -44.54
CA VAL A 139 2.61 -6.20 -44.03
C VAL A 139 3.58 -5.73 -42.94
N GLU A 140 3.92 -4.45 -42.97
CA GLU A 140 4.78 -3.83 -41.97
C GLU A 140 4.11 -3.85 -40.59
N VAL A 141 4.75 -4.50 -39.62
CA VAL A 141 4.28 -4.54 -38.22
C VAL A 141 4.68 -3.22 -37.56
N GLN A 142 3.70 -2.44 -37.07
CA GLN A 142 3.99 -1.26 -36.27
C GLN A 142 4.42 -1.69 -34.85
N ASP A 143 5.67 -1.40 -34.49
CA ASP A 143 6.18 -1.70 -33.15
C ASP A 143 5.48 -0.86 -32.08
N ALA A 144 4.84 -1.53 -31.10
CA ALA A 144 4.28 -0.84 -29.95
C ALA A 144 5.40 -0.19 -29.10
N PRO A 145 5.35 1.12 -28.80
CA PRO A 145 6.40 1.77 -28.04
C PRO A 145 6.44 1.23 -26.60
N LYS A 146 7.54 0.56 -26.23
CA LYS A 146 7.77 0.02 -24.87
C LYS A 146 7.86 1.12 -23.81
N ARG A 147 8.33 2.31 -24.20
CA ARG A 147 8.48 3.48 -23.35
C ARG A 147 8.28 4.74 -24.17
N THR A 148 7.45 5.64 -23.67
CA THR A 148 7.24 6.97 -24.28
C THR A 148 7.90 8.01 -23.38
N SER A 149 8.83 8.79 -23.95
CA SER A 149 9.52 9.86 -23.22
C SER A 149 9.12 11.22 -23.77
N THR A 150 8.89 12.17 -22.86
CA THR A 150 8.57 13.56 -23.16
C THR A 150 9.51 14.49 -22.38
N ALA A 151 9.42 15.80 -22.60
CA ALA A 151 10.17 16.77 -21.81
C ALA A 151 9.80 16.74 -20.31
N MET A 152 8.56 16.36 -19.97
CA MET A 152 8.04 16.37 -18.60
C MET A 152 8.28 15.06 -17.83
N GLY A 153 8.66 13.99 -18.52
CA GLY A 153 8.88 12.69 -17.91
C GLY A 153 8.77 11.54 -18.90
N SER A 154 8.84 10.32 -18.39
CA SER A 154 8.69 9.10 -19.19
C SER A 154 7.65 8.17 -18.61
N THR A 155 6.89 7.53 -19.49
CA THR A 155 5.87 6.54 -19.16
C THR A 155 6.29 5.20 -19.74
N GLY A 156 6.18 4.13 -18.96
CA GLY A 156 6.45 2.76 -19.41
C GLY A 156 5.64 1.76 -18.61
N MET A 157 5.47 0.56 -19.16
CA MET A 157 4.92 -0.55 -18.39
C MET A 157 5.97 -1.09 -17.43
N LYS A 158 5.56 -1.36 -16.20
CA LYS A 158 6.36 -2.05 -15.19
C LYS A 158 5.60 -3.28 -14.76
N ASP A 159 6.30 -4.40 -14.71
CA ASP A 159 5.74 -5.64 -14.17
C ASP A 159 5.47 -5.46 -12.67
N SER A 160 4.22 -5.67 -12.27
CA SER A 160 3.83 -5.70 -10.85
C SER A 160 3.34 -7.10 -10.53
N TRP A 161 4.27 -7.88 -9.98
CA TRP A 161 4.01 -9.24 -9.53
C TRP A 161 3.16 -9.24 -8.27
N ARG A 162 1.97 -9.85 -8.39
CA ARG A 162 1.01 -10.09 -7.32
C ARG A 162 0.99 -11.57 -6.99
N PHE A 163 0.38 -11.89 -5.86
CA PHE A 163 0.13 -13.25 -5.44
C PHE A 163 -1.30 -13.40 -4.95
N GLU A 164 -1.87 -14.58 -5.18
CA GLU A 164 -3.17 -14.97 -4.66
C GLU A 164 -3.04 -16.35 -4.02
N VAL A 165 -3.55 -16.50 -2.80
CA VAL A 165 -3.54 -17.77 -2.07
C VAL A 165 -4.81 -18.53 -2.42
N PHE A 166 -4.70 -19.60 -3.20
CA PHE A 166 -5.85 -20.42 -3.62
C PHE A 166 -6.11 -21.60 -2.68
N ASP A 167 -5.08 -22.08 -1.96
CA ASP A 167 -5.22 -23.16 -0.97
C ASP A 167 -4.34 -22.89 0.25
N PHE A 168 -4.98 -22.52 1.35
CA PHE A 168 -4.30 -22.22 2.61
C PHE A 168 -3.74 -23.47 3.31
N ALA A 169 -4.29 -24.66 3.05
CA ALA A 169 -3.81 -25.90 3.67
C ALA A 169 -2.45 -26.32 3.10
N LEU A 170 -2.26 -26.11 1.80
CA LEU A 170 -1.00 -26.37 1.11
C LEU A 170 0.09 -25.34 1.42
N LEU A 171 -0.28 -24.16 1.91
CA LEU A 171 0.67 -23.12 2.26
C LEU A 171 1.62 -23.64 3.36
N PRO A 172 2.95 -23.58 3.19
CA PRO A 172 3.86 -23.95 4.27
C PRO A 172 3.63 -23.09 5.51
N ASP A 173 3.73 -23.67 6.70
CA ASP A 173 3.44 -22.97 7.97
C ASP A 173 4.25 -21.69 8.16
N ALA A 174 5.46 -21.64 7.57
CA ALA A 174 6.30 -20.45 7.55
C ALA A 174 5.66 -19.21 6.88
N TYR A 175 4.63 -19.38 6.06
CA TYR A 175 3.95 -18.30 5.33
C TYR A 175 2.51 -18.05 5.79
N LYS A 176 2.01 -18.80 6.79
CA LYS A 176 0.64 -18.65 7.29
C LYS A 176 0.53 -17.44 8.22
N VAL A 177 -0.25 -16.42 7.82
CA VAL A 177 -0.75 -15.27 8.59
C VAL A 177 0.30 -14.25 9.10
N ALA A 178 1.57 -14.61 9.26
CA ALA A 178 2.58 -13.69 9.79
C ALA A 178 3.32 -12.85 8.73
N ASP A 179 3.29 -13.22 7.44
CA ASP A 179 4.20 -12.57 6.48
C ASP A 179 3.69 -12.48 5.03
N GLU A 180 2.55 -11.81 4.83
CA GLU A 180 2.15 -11.29 3.50
C GLU A 180 3.28 -10.48 2.85
N VAL A 181 4.12 -9.84 3.68
CA VAL A 181 5.28 -9.07 3.23
C VAL A 181 6.33 -9.98 2.58
N MET A 182 6.61 -11.17 3.13
CA MET A 182 7.55 -12.14 2.58
C MET A 182 7.03 -12.77 1.29
N LEU A 183 5.73 -13.11 1.22
CA LEU A 183 5.13 -13.55 -0.06
C LEU A 183 5.22 -12.44 -1.12
N GLY A 184 4.96 -11.19 -0.74
CA GLY A 184 5.14 -10.04 -1.63
C GLY A 184 6.61 -9.77 -2.01
N GLN A 185 7.57 -10.09 -1.16
CA GLN A 185 9.00 -10.03 -1.49
C GLN A 185 9.40 -11.16 -2.45
N ILE A 186 8.89 -12.38 -2.24
CA ILE A 186 9.11 -13.53 -3.13
C ILE A 186 8.53 -13.24 -4.51
N ALA A 187 7.28 -12.76 -4.59
CA ALA A 187 6.64 -12.38 -5.86
C ALA A 187 7.50 -11.37 -6.66
N ARG A 188 8.05 -10.36 -5.97
CA ARG A 188 8.89 -9.32 -6.59
C ARG A 188 10.28 -9.80 -6.99
N LYS A 189 10.88 -10.73 -6.23
CA LYS A 189 12.27 -11.19 -6.42
C LYS A 189 12.39 -12.40 -7.34
N HIS A 190 11.44 -13.33 -7.21
CA HIS A 190 11.49 -14.64 -7.86
C HIS A 190 10.42 -14.82 -8.92
N HIS A 191 9.43 -13.93 -9.02
CA HIS A 191 8.40 -13.99 -10.05
C HIS A 191 7.70 -15.37 -10.06
N ASP A 192 7.64 -16.03 -11.20
CA ASP A 192 7.13 -17.39 -11.42
C ASP A 192 8.19 -18.50 -11.21
N GLN A 193 9.44 -18.15 -10.92
CA GLN A 193 10.56 -19.10 -10.88
C GLN A 193 10.58 -19.96 -9.61
N LYS A 194 9.90 -19.53 -8.54
CA LYS A 194 9.85 -20.26 -7.25
C LYS A 194 8.39 -20.56 -6.89
N PRO A 195 7.84 -21.71 -7.31
CA PRO A 195 6.48 -22.08 -6.95
C PRO A 195 6.39 -22.27 -5.43
N VAL A 196 5.41 -21.61 -4.81
CA VAL A 196 5.06 -21.81 -3.40
C VAL A 196 3.73 -22.57 -3.40
N PRO A 197 3.66 -23.76 -2.77
CA PRO A 197 2.42 -24.52 -2.68
C PRO A 197 1.28 -23.67 -2.11
N GLY A 198 0.11 -23.70 -2.76
CA GLY A 198 -1.06 -22.92 -2.37
C GLY A 198 -1.09 -21.45 -2.82
N VAL A 199 -0.06 -20.97 -3.55
CA VAL A 199 0.04 -19.58 -4.01
C VAL A 199 0.21 -19.51 -5.53
N ASN A 200 -0.60 -18.69 -6.18
CA ASN A 200 -0.47 -18.34 -7.59
C ASN A 200 0.19 -16.96 -7.71
N PHE A 201 1.37 -16.90 -8.34
CA PHE A 201 2.03 -15.65 -8.68
C PHE A 201 1.64 -15.24 -10.10
N TYR A 202 1.16 -14.01 -10.27
CA TYR A 202 0.77 -13.48 -11.57
C TYR A 202 1.30 -12.07 -11.76
N ASN A 203 1.62 -11.74 -13.02
CA ASN A 203 2.04 -10.40 -13.39
C ASN A 203 0.82 -9.57 -13.78
N GLU A 204 0.59 -8.49 -13.04
CA GLU A 204 -0.37 -7.46 -13.38
C GLU A 204 0.43 -6.23 -13.84
N PRO A 205 0.65 -6.02 -15.16
CA PRO A 205 1.47 -4.91 -15.62
C PRO A 205 0.80 -3.58 -15.27
N VAL A 206 1.57 -2.70 -14.61
CA VAL A 206 1.11 -1.37 -14.20
C VAL A 206 1.89 -0.29 -14.95
N ILE A 207 1.23 0.84 -15.23
CA ILE A 207 1.88 1.99 -15.83
C ILE A 207 2.75 2.68 -14.78
N ALA A 208 4.05 2.73 -15.00
CA ALA A 208 4.97 3.54 -14.22
C ALA A 208 5.20 4.88 -14.93
N VAL A 209 5.02 5.98 -14.19
CA VAL A 209 5.32 7.33 -14.64
C VAL A 209 6.51 7.84 -13.82
N ASN A 210 7.61 8.14 -14.49
CA ASN A 210 8.79 8.74 -13.88
C ASN A 210 8.87 10.20 -14.31
N ARG A 211 8.76 11.11 -13.35
CA ARG A 211 9.01 12.54 -13.57
C ARG A 211 10.52 12.76 -13.71
N ARG A 212 10.90 13.63 -14.65
CA ARG A 212 12.31 14.03 -14.85
C ARG A 212 12.69 15.17 -13.90
#